data_AF-A0ABC8CNT6-F1
#
_entry.id   AF-A0ABC8CNT6-F1
#
_cell.length_a   1.000
_cell.length_b   1.000
_cell.length_c   1.000
_cell.angle_alpha   90.00
_cell.angle_beta   90.00
_cell.angle_gamma   90.00
#
_symmetry.space_group_name_H-M   'P 1'
#
loop_
_entity.id
_entity.type
_entity.pdbx_description
1 polymer ?
#
loop_
_entity_poly.entity_id
_entity_poly.type
_entity_poly.pdbx_seq_one_letter_code
_entity_poly.pdbx_strand_id
1 'polypeptide(L)'
;MPATAVAQSSFSGSSRQNQQQHLSETPQSPISDQSPISDNEADTSHIGDGPFAQWDIPTPPGAEWYEVNQATEDELNPQGLAEWHPTSDPKNKLVPGQMRSDMEDTPAGVSKVEADQAEIREAQLASPTAPTLNARQGCGVYWPTSFEVCGLIKEKYDSIGGPTSFLLLPKSNELTNPDGIGKRSEFVNGFIYWRPETGAHTVSIPVSKVWERHGWEGGFLGYPITSDIAQGNAWYRQDFQGGHVYTHNALPASQASIQGAIFDKWQSMGAQTGELGYPVSDELTTPDGVGRYNVFENGMIYWTPQTGAHAVQGAILSEWGKNGYEKSNFGFPTSDEYLDSESDITQEFSGGTLRVRDFVKGDEGTTFSNGKLVDNTLIKFIRDAYGVDLLREIQLDLPVVQSGHQAYPPENGTVVATDSSGKPYTFQIKSPISISSKYVYNPNGVNPTLHDYCTAPSPQFWFDDKTKIAADLRGPCSYHDLCYGLNPDNYTARSNLCDPALRRDWQYVCRESYNSSFTRCRGFVDSAYTVMHSYQRVKNMNR
;
A
#
# COMPACT_ATOMS: atom_id res chain seq x y z
N MET A 1 33.74 -50.91 8.79
CA MET A 1 33.23 -52.27 8.42
C MET A 1 31.84 -52.46 9.03
N PRO A 2 30.97 -53.33 8.47
CA PRO A 2 29.58 -52.90 8.24
C PRO A 2 28.46 -53.88 8.66
N ALA A 3 27.23 -53.35 8.73
CA ALA A 3 25.97 -53.94 8.23
C ALA A 3 24.91 -52.80 8.27
N THR A 4 24.18 -52.36 7.24
CA THR A 4 23.60 -52.97 6.02
C THR A 4 22.22 -53.60 6.22
N ALA A 5 21.16 -52.86 5.87
CA ALA A 5 19.91 -53.39 5.31
C ALA A 5 19.18 -52.28 4.52
N VAL A 6 18.70 -52.61 3.32
CA VAL A 6 17.80 -51.79 2.49
C VAL A 6 16.74 -52.74 1.95
N ALA A 7 15.49 -52.28 1.83
CA ALA A 7 14.40 -53.06 1.24
C ALA A 7 13.73 -52.27 0.11
N GLN A 8 13.76 -52.83 -1.10
CA GLN A 8 12.89 -52.48 -2.21
C GLN A 8 11.91 -53.64 -2.44
N SER A 9 10.72 -53.35 -2.94
CA SER A 9 9.88 -54.37 -3.59
C SER A 9 9.00 -53.75 -4.68
N SER A 10 9.33 -54.04 -5.94
CA SER A 10 8.53 -53.73 -7.12
C SER A 10 8.01 -55.03 -7.75
N PHE A 11 6.75 -55.06 -8.18
CA PHE A 11 6.22 -56.10 -9.06
C PHE A 11 5.20 -55.51 -10.04
N SER A 12 4.95 -56.19 -11.18
CA SER A 12 4.35 -55.56 -12.36
C SER A 12 3.50 -56.51 -13.20
N GLY A 13 2.36 -56.00 -13.70
CA GLY A 13 1.55 -56.61 -14.78
C GLY A 13 0.56 -57.71 -14.35
N SER A 14 -0.44 -58.08 -15.17
CA SER A 14 -0.87 -57.47 -16.44
C SER A 14 -2.29 -57.95 -16.90
N SER A 15 -2.87 -57.23 -17.88
CA SER A 15 -3.82 -57.71 -18.91
C SER A 15 -5.32 -57.96 -18.61
N ARG A 16 -6.16 -57.01 -19.08
CA ARG A 16 -7.37 -57.15 -19.93
C ARG A 16 -8.52 -58.10 -19.53
N GLN A 17 -9.75 -57.56 -19.51
CA GLN A 17 -10.74 -57.76 -20.60
C GLN A 17 -11.89 -56.72 -20.57
N ASN A 18 -12.67 -56.64 -21.65
CA ASN A 18 -13.75 -55.66 -21.88
C ASN A 18 -15.09 -56.09 -21.25
N GLN A 19 -15.94 -55.12 -20.92
CA GLN A 19 -17.29 -55.06 -21.50
C GLN A 19 -17.88 -53.63 -21.55
N GLN A 20 -18.83 -53.43 -22.46
CA GLN A 20 -19.59 -52.20 -22.72
C GLN A 20 -20.79 -52.11 -21.74
N GLN A 21 -21.63 -51.07 -21.62
CA GLN A 21 -21.97 -49.85 -22.41
C GLN A 21 -22.59 -48.83 -21.39
N HIS A 22 -23.27 -47.69 -21.64
CA HIS A 22 -23.84 -47.00 -22.82
C HIS A 22 -24.13 -45.52 -22.47
N LEU A 23 -24.15 -44.61 -23.47
CA LEU A 23 -24.69 -43.22 -23.45
C LEU A 23 -23.84 -42.19 -22.64
N SER A 24 -23.37 -41.06 -23.18
CA SER A 24 -23.95 -39.97 -24.01
C SER A 24 -24.61 -38.85 -23.17
N GLU A 25 -24.43 -37.54 -23.39
CA GLU A 25 -23.59 -36.72 -24.34
C GLU A 25 -23.63 -35.23 -23.87
N THR A 26 -22.99 -34.20 -24.45
CA THR A 26 -22.23 -34.10 -25.73
C THR A 26 -20.78 -33.54 -25.62
N PRO A 27 -20.44 -32.22 -25.65
CA PRO A 27 -19.27 -31.82 -26.46
C PRO A 27 -18.19 -30.90 -25.84
N GLN A 28 -16.94 -31.15 -26.24
CA GLN A 28 -15.83 -30.18 -26.32
C GLN A 28 -15.47 -29.92 -27.81
N SER A 29 -14.51 -29.03 -28.06
CA SER A 29 -13.75 -28.83 -29.33
C SER A 29 -14.34 -27.77 -30.30
N PRO A 30 -13.54 -27.16 -31.21
CA PRO A 30 -12.17 -27.53 -31.62
C PRO A 30 -11.08 -26.43 -31.53
N ILE A 31 -9.83 -26.85 -31.79
CA ILE A 31 -8.65 -25.99 -31.98
C ILE A 31 -8.13 -26.14 -33.41
N SER A 32 -7.94 -25.01 -34.10
CA SER A 32 -7.11 -24.78 -35.32
C SER A 32 -7.13 -23.27 -35.59
N ASP A 33 -6.12 -22.60 -36.13
CA ASP A 33 -4.92 -23.06 -36.85
C ASP A 33 -3.71 -22.11 -36.60
N GLN A 34 -2.54 -22.36 -37.19
CA GLN A 34 -1.28 -21.63 -36.89
C GLN A 34 -0.89 -20.50 -37.86
N SER A 35 -0.07 -19.57 -37.32
CA SER A 35 0.88 -18.65 -38.01
C SER A 35 0.36 -17.32 -38.57
N PRO A 36 1.21 -16.28 -38.72
CA PRO A 36 2.64 -16.18 -38.35
C PRO A 36 2.92 -15.15 -37.23
N ILE A 37 4.19 -15.07 -36.82
CA ILE A 37 4.73 -14.05 -35.89
C ILE A 37 4.88 -12.69 -36.61
N SER A 38 4.64 -11.60 -35.90
CA SER A 38 5.03 -10.23 -36.29
C SER A 38 5.64 -9.50 -35.09
N ASP A 39 6.80 -8.87 -35.27
CA ASP A 39 7.54 -8.16 -34.22
C ASP A 39 6.97 -6.77 -33.89
N ASN A 40 7.26 -6.29 -32.67
CA ASN A 40 7.01 -4.93 -32.13
C ASN A 40 5.51 -4.58 -31.98
N GLU A 41 4.99 -4.24 -30.80
CA GLU A 41 5.48 -3.20 -29.89
C GLU A 41 5.60 -3.68 -28.43
N ALA A 42 6.36 -2.93 -27.62
CA ALA A 42 6.38 -3.12 -26.17
C ALA A 42 5.17 -2.41 -25.56
N ASP A 43 4.27 -3.17 -24.93
CA ASP A 43 3.09 -2.62 -24.26
C ASP A 43 3.50 -1.82 -23.02
N THR A 44 3.57 -0.50 -23.19
CA THR A 44 3.95 0.44 -22.13
C THR A 44 2.75 0.68 -21.21
N SER A 45 2.53 -0.28 -20.30
CA SER A 45 1.44 -0.29 -19.32
C SER A 45 1.20 1.11 -18.74
N HIS A 46 0.07 1.72 -19.10
CA HIS A 46 -0.24 3.08 -18.66
C HIS A 46 -0.32 3.15 -17.12
N ILE A 47 0.27 4.20 -16.54
CA ILE A 47 0.46 4.40 -15.09
C ILE A 47 -0.88 4.56 -14.32
N GLY A 48 -2.03 4.42 -14.99
CA GLY A 48 -3.37 4.51 -14.39
C GLY A 48 -4.08 3.20 -14.06
N ASP A 49 -3.72 2.07 -14.71
CA ASP A 49 -4.58 0.87 -14.76
C ASP A 49 -4.00 -0.38 -14.06
N GLY A 50 -2.85 -0.25 -13.39
CA GLY A 50 -2.19 -1.35 -12.65
C GLY A 50 -2.57 -1.42 -11.16
N PRO A 51 -2.35 -2.56 -10.47
CA PRO A 51 -2.76 -2.74 -9.07
C PRO A 51 -2.14 -1.72 -8.09
N PHE A 52 -0.96 -1.17 -8.38
CA PHE A 52 -0.30 -0.17 -7.54
C PHE A 52 -0.55 1.28 -7.98
N ALA A 53 -1.39 1.52 -8.99
CA ALA A 53 -1.63 2.84 -9.57
C ALA A 53 -2.23 3.86 -8.58
N GLN A 54 -2.85 3.42 -7.48
CA GLN A 54 -3.32 4.31 -6.41
C GLN A 54 -2.18 4.96 -5.58
N TRP A 55 -0.95 4.46 -5.72
CA TRP A 55 0.29 5.08 -5.22
C TRP A 55 1.19 5.61 -6.35
N ASP A 56 0.67 5.63 -7.60
CA ASP A 56 1.38 6.09 -8.80
C ASP A 56 2.64 5.28 -9.14
N ILE A 57 2.82 4.13 -8.47
CA ILE A 57 3.85 3.15 -8.77
C ILE A 57 3.39 2.33 -9.98
N PRO A 58 4.15 2.31 -11.11
CA PRO A 58 3.81 1.46 -12.24
C PRO A 58 3.99 -0.02 -11.86
N THR A 59 3.24 -0.93 -12.47
CA THR A 59 3.31 -2.35 -12.11
C THR A 59 4.69 -2.95 -12.43
N PRO A 60 5.41 -3.54 -11.47
CA PRO A 60 6.64 -4.28 -11.74
C PRO A 60 6.33 -5.64 -12.40
N PRO A 61 7.29 -6.24 -13.11
CA PRO A 61 7.02 -7.45 -13.87
C PRO A 61 6.77 -8.65 -12.95
N GLY A 62 5.77 -9.46 -13.29
CA GLY A 62 5.31 -10.56 -12.44
C GLY A 62 4.33 -10.16 -11.34
N ALA A 63 3.89 -8.91 -11.28
CA ALA A 63 2.82 -8.44 -10.38
C ALA A 63 1.53 -8.03 -11.11
N GLU A 64 1.40 -8.35 -12.41
CA GLU A 64 0.27 -7.94 -13.26
C GLU A 64 -1.07 -8.60 -12.85
N TRP A 65 -0.99 -9.69 -12.08
CA TRP A 65 -2.12 -10.43 -11.48
C TRP A 65 -2.37 -10.07 -10.01
N TYR A 66 -1.57 -9.18 -9.41
CA TYR A 66 -1.55 -8.95 -7.97
C TYR A 66 -2.80 -8.21 -7.48
N GLU A 67 -3.38 -8.65 -6.36
CA GLU A 67 -4.50 -7.99 -5.71
C GLU A 67 -4.05 -7.39 -4.36
N VAL A 68 -4.14 -6.06 -4.26
CA VAL A 68 -3.59 -5.26 -3.15
C VAL A 68 -4.38 -5.38 -1.84
N ASN A 69 -5.67 -5.69 -1.92
CA ASN A 69 -6.55 -5.88 -0.77
C ASN A 69 -7.62 -6.91 -1.12
N GLN A 70 -7.72 -7.96 -0.32
CA GLN A 70 -8.66 -9.08 -0.54
C GLN A 70 -9.76 -9.15 0.54
N ALA A 71 -9.90 -8.09 1.36
CA ALA A 71 -11.04 -7.91 2.27
C ALA A 71 -12.08 -6.94 1.67
N THR A 72 -13.35 -7.26 1.84
CA THR A 72 -14.48 -6.38 1.51
C THR A 72 -14.60 -5.24 2.52
N GLU A 73 -15.34 -4.18 2.18
CA GLU A 73 -15.56 -3.02 3.07
C GLU A 73 -16.19 -3.42 4.42
N ASP A 74 -17.10 -4.40 4.42
CA ASP A 74 -17.69 -4.99 5.63
C ASP A 74 -16.67 -5.79 6.48
N GLU A 75 -15.69 -6.45 5.86
CA GLU A 75 -14.59 -7.16 6.54
C GLU A 75 -13.52 -6.20 7.09
N LEU A 76 -13.42 -4.97 6.57
CA LEU A 76 -12.56 -3.92 7.11
C LEU A 76 -13.19 -3.21 8.32
N ASN A 77 -14.52 -3.05 8.32
CA ASN A 77 -15.27 -2.31 9.35
C ASN A 77 -16.50 -3.11 9.86
N PRO A 78 -16.29 -4.17 10.65
CA PRO A 78 -17.37 -5.02 11.19
C PRO A 78 -18.29 -4.24 12.14
N GLN A 79 -19.59 -4.49 12.08
CA GLN A 79 -20.53 -3.90 13.05
C GLN A 79 -20.43 -4.62 14.41
N GLY A 80 -19.96 -3.89 15.42
CA GLY A 80 -19.82 -4.35 16.80
C GLY A 80 -21.15 -4.63 17.50
N LEU A 81 -21.14 -5.58 18.45
CA LEU A 81 -22.22 -5.69 19.45
C LEU A 81 -22.09 -4.54 20.44
N ALA A 82 -23.13 -3.71 20.56
CA ALA A 82 -23.13 -2.53 21.42
C ALA A 82 -23.04 -2.88 22.92
N GLU A 83 -23.73 -3.95 23.33
CA GLU A 83 -23.67 -4.53 24.68
C GLU A 83 -23.71 -6.06 24.56
N TRP A 84 -23.09 -6.76 25.52
CA TRP A 84 -23.26 -8.20 25.73
C TRP A 84 -23.11 -8.54 27.21
N HIS A 85 -23.87 -9.53 27.67
CA HIS A 85 -23.70 -10.11 29.00
C HIS A 85 -24.06 -11.60 29.02
N PRO A 86 -23.45 -12.40 29.91
CA PRO A 86 -23.87 -13.77 30.18
C PRO A 86 -25.35 -13.86 30.57
N THR A 87 -25.97 -15.00 30.34
CA THR A 87 -27.36 -15.25 30.78
C THR A 87 -27.43 -15.34 32.30
N SER A 88 -28.32 -14.57 32.94
CA SER A 88 -28.33 -14.34 34.39
C SER A 88 -28.82 -15.51 35.25
N ASP A 89 -29.65 -16.39 34.70
CA ASP A 89 -30.15 -17.63 35.34
C ASP A 89 -30.39 -18.68 34.24
N PRO A 90 -29.34 -19.29 33.67
CA PRO A 90 -29.45 -20.10 32.47
C PRO A 90 -30.06 -21.48 32.76
N LYS A 91 -31.03 -21.91 31.96
CA LYS A 91 -31.73 -23.19 32.15
C LYS A 91 -30.92 -24.38 31.62
N ASN A 92 -30.55 -25.32 32.49
CA ASN A 92 -29.76 -26.51 32.12
C ASN A 92 -30.50 -27.56 31.25
N LYS A 93 -31.75 -27.29 30.90
CA LYS A 93 -32.67 -28.06 30.04
C LYS A 93 -33.60 -27.07 29.35
N LEU A 94 -34.15 -27.45 28.19
CA LEU A 94 -35.17 -26.68 27.50
C LEU A 94 -36.44 -26.54 28.37
N VAL A 95 -36.80 -25.32 28.73
CA VAL A 95 -38.04 -24.99 29.46
C VAL A 95 -38.84 -23.98 28.64
N PRO A 96 -39.90 -24.40 27.92
CA PRO A 96 -40.64 -23.50 27.01
C PRO A 96 -41.26 -22.29 27.73
N GLY A 97 -41.03 -21.10 27.18
CA GLY A 97 -41.46 -19.83 27.78
C GLY A 97 -40.55 -19.33 28.91
N GLN A 98 -39.37 -19.93 29.09
CA GLN A 98 -38.40 -19.58 30.13
C GLN A 98 -36.94 -19.59 29.66
N MET A 99 -36.68 -19.85 28.37
CA MET A 99 -35.36 -19.65 27.78
C MET A 99 -35.13 -18.15 27.52
N ARG A 100 -33.88 -17.70 27.47
CA ARG A 100 -33.52 -16.34 27.07
C ARG A 100 -34.09 -15.99 25.68
N SER A 101 -34.13 -16.97 24.77
CA SER A 101 -34.73 -16.85 23.44
C SER A 101 -36.28 -16.76 23.42
N ASP A 102 -36.95 -16.98 24.56
CA ASP A 102 -38.38 -16.68 24.76
C ASP A 102 -38.62 -15.22 25.21
N MET A 103 -37.57 -14.52 25.65
CA MET A 103 -37.64 -13.20 26.32
C MET A 103 -36.92 -12.08 25.56
N GLU A 104 -35.86 -12.42 24.82
CA GLU A 104 -35.00 -11.53 24.05
C GLU A 104 -34.92 -11.99 22.60
N ASP A 105 -34.92 -11.04 21.64
CA ASP A 105 -34.79 -11.35 20.22
C ASP A 105 -33.40 -11.93 19.89
N THR A 106 -33.36 -13.00 19.10
CA THR A 106 -32.09 -13.59 18.64
C THR A 106 -31.50 -12.79 17.48
N PRO A 107 -30.20 -12.43 17.51
CA PRO A 107 -29.49 -11.78 16.41
C PRO A 107 -29.64 -12.49 15.05
N ALA A 108 -29.58 -11.70 13.97
CA ALA A 108 -29.70 -12.20 12.61
C ALA A 108 -28.66 -13.30 12.31
N GLY A 109 -29.14 -14.39 11.70
CA GLY A 109 -28.33 -15.58 11.39
C GLY A 109 -28.32 -16.66 12.47
N VAL A 110 -28.65 -16.34 13.73
CA VAL A 110 -28.72 -17.34 14.81
C VAL A 110 -30.15 -17.83 15.00
N SER A 111 -30.33 -19.15 15.09
CA SER A 111 -31.67 -19.74 15.27
C SER A 111 -32.07 -19.79 16.74
N LYS A 112 -33.37 -19.70 17.03
CA LYS A 112 -33.91 -19.88 18.40
C LYS A 112 -33.41 -21.18 19.05
N VAL A 113 -33.41 -22.28 18.29
CA VAL A 113 -32.96 -23.61 18.75
C VAL A 113 -31.47 -23.64 19.09
N GLU A 114 -30.66 -22.80 18.44
CA GLU A 114 -29.24 -22.63 18.78
C GLU A 114 -29.06 -21.76 20.04
N ALA A 115 -29.81 -20.66 20.16
CA ALA A 115 -29.80 -19.81 21.35
C ALA A 115 -30.25 -20.58 22.61
N ASP A 116 -31.25 -21.47 22.48
CA ASP A 116 -31.67 -22.41 23.53
C ASP A 116 -30.52 -23.36 23.91
N GLN A 117 -29.79 -23.89 22.92
CA GLN A 117 -28.64 -24.77 23.16
C GLN A 117 -27.45 -24.03 23.77
N ALA A 118 -27.24 -22.75 23.43
CA ALA A 118 -26.20 -21.91 24.01
C ALA A 118 -26.45 -21.73 25.52
N GLU A 119 -27.66 -21.31 25.91
CA GLU A 119 -28.05 -21.18 27.32
C GLU A 119 -27.93 -22.52 28.08
N ILE A 120 -28.39 -23.62 27.47
CA ILE A 120 -28.29 -24.96 28.06
C ILE A 120 -26.83 -25.36 28.31
N ARG A 121 -25.88 -24.96 27.44
CA ARG A 121 -24.44 -25.21 27.65
C ARG A 121 -23.83 -24.23 28.66
N GLU A 122 -24.19 -22.95 28.65
CA GLU A 122 -23.81 -21.98 29.69
C GLU A 122 -24.16 -22.52 31.09
N ALA A 123 -25.38 -23.00 31.27
CA ALA A 123 -25.86 -23.62 32.51
C ALA A 123 -25.13 -24.91 32.92
N GLN A 124 -24.68 -25.69 31.94
CA GLN A 124 -23.94 -26.94 32.20
C GLN A 124 -22.48 -26.66 32.59
N LEU A 125 -21.82 -25.72 31.93
CA LEU A 125 -20.45 -25.30 32.25
C LEU A 125 -20.35 -24.52 33.56
N ALA A 126 -21.39 -23.75 33.92
CA ALA A 126 -21.46 -23.01 35.18
C ALA A 126 -21.74 -23.91 36.41
N SER A 127 -22.09 -25.18 36.24
CA SER A 127 -22.56 -26.04 37.33
C SER A 127 -21.40 -26.76 38.06
N PRO A 128 -21.09 -26.42 39.33
CA PRO A 128 -19.97 -27.01 40.07
C PRO A 128 -20.20 -28.48 40.46
N THR A 129 -21.41 -29.02 40.21
CA THR A 129 -21.82 -30.39 40.55
C THR A 129 -22.31 -31.17 39.33
N ALA A 130 -21.92 -30.77 38.11
CA ALA A 130 -22.26 -31.47 36.88
C ALA A 130 -21.05 -32.26 36.33
N PRO A 131 -20.79 -33.50 36.79
CA PRO A 131 -19.83 -34.41 36.17
C PRO A 131 -20.41 -34.99 34.87
N THR A 132 -20.79 -34.14 33.91
CA THR A 132 -21.05 -34.62 32.55
C THR A 132 -19.71 -35.00 31.94
N LEU A 133 -19.67 -36.09 31.18
CA LEU A 133 -18.47 -36.55 30.46
C LEU A 133 -18.01 -35.59 29.35
N ASN A 134 -18.69 -34.46 29.19
CA ASN A 134 -18.56 -33.53 28.08
C ASN A 134 -18.10 -32.13 28.52
N ALA A 135 -18.34 -31.71 29.77
CA ALA A 135 -17.96 -30.39 30.26
C ALA A 135 -16.42 -30.28 30.39
N ARG A 136 -15.77 -29.74 29.35
CA ARG A 136 -14.33 -29.49 29.36
C ARG A 136 -13.99 -28.38 30.36
N GLN A 137 -13.05 -28.66 31.25
CA GLN A 137 -12.56 -27.70 32.24
C GLN A 137 -11.92 -26.48 31.54
N GLY A 138 -12.33 -25.27 31.94
CA GLY A 138 -11.80 -24.03 31.37
C GLY A 138 -12.44 -23.59 30.05
N CYS A 139 -13.58 -24.16 29.66
CA CYS A 139 -14.36 -23.69 28.51
C CYS A 139 -15.53 -22.79 28.92
N GLY A 140 -16.02 -22.00 27.98
CA GLY A 140 -17.23 -21.19 28.10
C GLY A 140 -17.99 -21.13 26.78
N VAL A 141 -19.28 -20.83 26.88
CA VAL A 141 -20.19 -20.56 25.76
C VAL A 141 -20.67 -19.12 25.88
N TYR A 142 -21.01 -18.50 24.76
CA TYR A 142 -21.33 -17.08 24.68
C TYR A 142 -22.65 -16.92 23.92
N TRP A 143 -23.76 -16.83 24.66
CA TRP A 143 -25.10 -16.65 24.08
C TRP A 143 -25.11 -15.48 23.05
N PRO A 144 -25.70 -15.65 21.85
CA PRO A 144 -26.61 -16.72 21.44
C PRO A 144 -25.96 -17.92 20.75
N THR A 145 -24.63 -17.94 20.50
CA THR A 145 -24.02 -19.04 19.75
C THR A 145 -23.60 -20.17 20.69
N SER A 146 -23.77 -21.41 20.26
CA SER A 146 -23.61 -22.57 21.15
C SER A 146 -22.14 -23.02 21.36
N PHE A 147 -21.18 -22.38 20.71
CA PHE A 147 -19.81 -22.89 20.59
C PHE A 147 -18.98 -22.74 21.86
N GLU A 148 -18.19 -23.77 22.15
CA GLU A 148 -17.30 -23.85 23.31
C GLU A 148 -15.90 -23.28 22.99
N VAL A 149 -15.58 -22.12 23.56
CA VAL A 149 -14.25 -21.51 23.52
C VAL A 149 -13.49 -21.92 24.78
N CYS A 150 -12.24 -22.40 24.66
CA CYS A 150 -11.54 -23.12 25.72
C CYS A 150 -10.15 -22.57 26.08
N GLY A 151 -9.75 -22.75 27.34
CA GLY A 151 -8.38 -22.56 27.83
C GLY A 151 -7.78 -21.19 27.49
N LEU A 152 -6.52 -21.17 27.05
CA LEU A 152 -5.81 -19.93 26.73
C LEU A 152 -6.43 -19.15 25.56
N ILE A 153 -7.16 -19.81 24.66
CA ILE A 153 -7.97 -19.14 23.62
C ILE A 153 -9.14 -18.39 24.26
N LYS A 154 -9.82 -19.00 25.24
CA LYS A 154 -10.89 -18.36 26.01
C LYS A 154 -10.37 -17.18 26.84
N GLU A 155 -9.26 -17.37 27.56
CA GLU A 155 -8.62 -16.30 28.36
C GLU A 155 -8.25 -15.10 27.48
N LYS A 156 -7.71 -15.35 26.28
CA LYS A 156 -7.43 -14.31 25.30
C LYS A 156 -8.71 -13.61 24.83
N TYR A 157 -9.77 -14.36 24.50
CA TYR A 157 -11.05 -13.81 24.05
C TYR A 157 -11.74 -12.95 25.12
N ASP A 158 -11.79 -13.42 26.37
CA ASP A 158 -12.32 -12.65 27.50
C ASP A 158 -11.49 -11.37 27.73
N SER A 159 -10.16 -11.45 27.63
CA SER A 159 -9.26 -10.30 27.87
C SER A 159 -9.44 -9.12 26.90
N ILE A 160 -10.03 -9.36 25.72
CA ILE A 160 -10.32 -8.33 24.71
C ILE A 160 -11.79 -7.86 24.72
N GLY A 161 -12.61 -8.35 25.65
CA GLY A 161 -14.04 -8.02 25.76
C GLY A 161 -15.01 -9.04 25.18
N GLY A 162 -14.55 -10.24 24.80
CA GLY A 162 -15.38 -11.34 24.33
C GLY A 162 -16.26 -10.93 23.13
N PRO A 163 -17.59 -11.16 23.17
CA PRO A 163 -18.49 -10.78 22.07
C PRO A 163 -18.57 -9.27 21.76
N THR A 164 -18.17 -8.38 22.67
CA THR A 164 -18.06 -6.92 22.39
C THR A 164 -16.72 -6.52 21.78
N SER A 165 -15.78 -7.46 21.62
CA SER A 165 -14.51 -7.25 20.93
C SER A 165 -14.69 -7.22 19.41
N PHE A 166 -13.66 -6.76 18.69
CA PHE A 166 -13.64 -6.72 17.22
C PHE A 166 -13.81 -8.09 16.52
N LEU A 167 -13.64 -9.21 17.23
CA LEU A 167 -13.88 -10.56 16.71
C LEU A 167 -15.36 -10.93 16.67
N LEU A 168 -16.19 -10.25 17.47
CA LEU A 168 -17.61 -10.56 17.72
C LEU A 168 -17.81 -11.99 18.24
N LEU A 169 -18.97 -12.61 17.97
CA LEU A 169 -19.37 -13.92 18.49
C LEU A 169 -18.52 -15.10 17.95
N PRO A 170 -18.38 -16.21 18.71
CA PRO A 170 -17.75 -17.44 18.22
C PRO A 170 -18.57 -18.13 17.12
N LYS A 171 -17.87 -18.78 16.18
CA LYS A 171 -18.38 -19.59 15.06
C LYS A 171 -17.94 -21.06 15.09
N SER A 172 -16.99 -21.43 15.95
CA SER A 172 -16.56 -22.83 16.11
C SER A 172 -16.10 -23.16 17.53
N ASN A 173 -16.23 -24.43 17.89
CA ASN A 173 -15.54 -24.99 19.07
C ASN A 173 -14.02 -24.98 18.84
N GLU A 174 -13.20 -25.15 19.88
CA GLU A 174 -11.75 -25.35 19.73
C GLU A 174 -11.41 -26.48 18.73
N LEU A 175 -10.86 -26.08 17.59
CA LEU A 175 -10.29 -26.96 16.56
C LEU A 175 -8.81 -27.24 16.86
N THR A 176 -8.31 -28.36 16.33
CA THR A 176 -6.87 -28.68 16.32
C THR A 176 -6.35 -28.47 14.91
N ASN A 177 -5.22 -27.77 14.78
CA ASN A 177 -4.64 -27.43 13.49
C ASN A 177 -4.04 -28.68 12.80
N PRO A 178 -3.91 -28.67 11.46
CA PRO A 178 -3.18 -29.67 10.66
C PRO A 178 -1.84 -30.17 11.21
N ASP A 179 -1.09 -29.37 11.98
CA ASP A 179 0.17 -29.79 12.61
C ASP A 179 0.00 -30.73 13.83
N GLY A 180 -1.24 -30.95 14.29
CA GLY A 180 -1.60 -31.80 15.42
C GLY A 180 -1.24 -31.23 16.81
N ILE A 181 -0.73 -30.00 16.87
CA ILE A 181 -0.21 -29.37 18.09
C ILE A 181 -0.98 -28.09 18.43
N GLY A 182 -1.11 -27.18 17.45
CA GLY A 182 -1.79 -25.91 17.67
C GLY A 182 -3.30 -26.03 17.69
N LYS A 183 -3.93 -24.98 18.22
CA LYS A 183 -5.37 -24.86 18.40
C LYS A 183 -5.88 -23.58 17.75
N ARG A 184 -7.16 -23.57 17.40
CA ARG A 184 -7.87 -22.33 17.04
C ARG A 184 -9.34 -22.36 17.43
N SER A 185 -9.90 -21.18 17.63
CA SER A 185 -11.34 -20.94 17.52
C SER A 185 -11.58 -19.88 16.46
N GLU A 186 -12.70 -20.02 15.75
CA GLU A 186 -13.13 -19.14 14.67
C GLU A 186 -14.27 -18.26 15.19
N PHE A 187 -14.29 -16.98 14.80
CA PHE A 187 -15.22 -15.96 15.23
C PHE A 187 -15.81 -15.26 14.00
N VAL A 188 -16.85 -14.43 14.16
CA VAL A 188 -17.51 -13.77 13.00
C VAL A 188 -16.53 -12.91 12.22
N ASN A 189 -15.67 -12.14 12.92
CA ASN A 189 -14.65 -11.29 12.29
C ASN A 189 -13.21 -11.70 12.67
N GLY A 190 -12.89 -13.00 12.55
CA GLY A 190 -11.51 -13.47 12.59
C GLY A 190 -11.33 -14.72 13.43
N PHE A 191 -10.13 -14.84 14.01
CA PHE A 191 -9.66 -16.06 14.66
C PHE A 191 -8.95 -15.75 15.97
N ILE A 192 -8.84 -16.76 16.83
CA ILE A 192 -7.76 -16.81 17.83
C ILE A 192 -7.03 -18.14 17.64
N TYR A 193 -5.74 -18.06 17.38
CA TYR A 193 -4.84 -19.20 17.27
C TYR A 193 -3.99 -19.33 18.54
N TRP A 194 -3.68 -20.56 18.93
CA TRP A 194 -2.77 -20.86 20.04
C TRP A 194 -1.76 -21.93 19.67
N ARG A 195 -0.53 -21.78 20.19
CA ARG A 195 0.53 -22.79 20.17
C ARG A 195 1.34 -22.76 21.48
N PRO A 196 1.88 -23.89 21.99
CA PRO A 196 2.70 -23.90 23.19
C PRO A 196 3.87 -22.90 23.20
N GLU A 197 4.51 -22.65 22.06
CA GLU A 197 5.68 -21.77 21.97
C GLU A 197 5.34 -20.28 21.80
N THR A 198 4.14 -19.94 21.31
CA THR A 198 3.77 -18.55 20.97
C THR A 198 2.68 -17.95 21.86
N GLY A 199 1.85 -18.77 22.51
CA GLY A 199 0.69 -18.31 23.28
C GLY A 199 -0.57 -18.15 22.40
N ALA A 200 -1.58 -17.44 22.91
CA ALA A 200 -2.87 -17.25 22.22
C ALA A 200 -2.99 -15.82 21.65
N HIS A 201 -3.17 -15.72 20.33
CA HIS A 201 -3.21 -14.45 19.61
C HIS A 201 -4.43 -14.34 18.71
N THR A 202 -5.00 -13.14 18.64
CA THR A 202 -6.05 -12.82 17.65
C THR A 202 -5.46 -12.78 16.25
N VAL A 203 -6.24 -13.07 15.23
CA VAL A 203 -5.93 -12.75 13.83
C VAL A 203 -7.20 -12.16 13.22
N SER A 204 -7.19 -10.88 12.84
CA SER A 204 -8.31 -10.24 12.15
C SER A 204 -8.48 -10.76 10.73
N ILE A 205 -9.67 -10.55 10.13
CA ILE A 205 -9.92 -10.95 8.73
C ILE A 205 -8.91 -10.33 7.74
N PRO A 206 -8.55 -9.03 7.81
CA PRO A 206 -7.57 -8.45 6.89
C PRO A 206 -6.18 -9.11 6.95
N VAL A 207 -5.73 -9.49 8.15
CA VAL A 207 -4.47 -10.25 8.30
C VAL A 207 -4.63 -11.68 7.81
N SER A 208 -5.78 -12.33 8.06
CA SER A 208 -6.00 -13.71 7.64
C SER A 208 -6.01 -13.87 6.13
N LYS A 209 -6.42 -12.86 5.33
CA LYS A 209 -6.30 -12.88 3.86
C LYS A 209 -4.85 -13.08 3.42
N VAL A 210 -3.91 -12.35 4.04
CA VAL A 210 -2.47 -12.46 3.75
C VAL A 210 -1.91 -13.81 4.19
N TRP A 211 -2.34 -14.29 5.36
CA TRP A 211 -1.85 -15.56 5.91
C TRP A 211 -2.39 -16.79 5.15
N GLU A 212 -3.66 -16.75 4.72
CA GLU A 212 -4.33 -17.80 3.95
C GLU A 212 -3.59 -18.14 2.66
N ARG A 213 -3.31 -17.12 1.82
CA ARG A 213 -2.64 -17.28 0.53
C ARG A 213 -1.17 -17.71 0.62
N HIS A 214 -0.56 -17.60 1.80
CA HIS A 214 0.77 -18.16 2.09
C HIS A 214 0.74 -19.54 2.75
N GLY A 215 -0.44 -20.13 2.98
CA GLY A 215 -0.60 -21.49 3.51
C GLY A 215 -0.94 -21.60 5.00
N TRP A 216 -1.46 -20.53 5.61
CA TRP A 216 -1.80 -20.47 7.04
C TRP A 216 -0.60 -20.86 7.93
N GLU A 217 -0.82 -21.57 9.04
CA GLU A 217 0.23 -21.98 9.96
C GLU A 217 1.22 -23.01 9.39
N GLY A 218 0.90 -23.63 8.24
CA GLY A 218 1.82 -24.45 7.46
C GLY A 218 2.67 -23.67 6.46
N GLY A 219 2.40 -22.38 6.28
CA GLY A 219 3.12 -21.45 5.43
C GLY A 219 4.43 -20.95 6.03
N PHE A 220 5.19 -20.17 5.27
CA PHE A 220 6.49 -19.64 5.74
C PHE A 220 6.36 -18.71 6.95
N LEU A 221 5.23 -18.02 7.09
CA LEU A 221 4.92 -17.17 8.24
C LEU A 221 4.82 -17.96 9.55
N GLY A 222 4.40 -19.24 9.50
CA GLY A 222 4.13 -20.04 10.69
C GLY A 222 2.98 -19.47 11.52
N TYR A 223 3.10 -19.54 12.85
CA TYR A 223 2.08 -19.02 13.78
C TYR A 223 2.25 -17.53 14.08
N PRO A 224 1.17 -16.82 14.46
CA PRO A 224 1.27 -15.48 15.04
C PRO A 224 2.02 -15.52 16.39
N ILE A 225 2.83 -14.48 16.63
CA ILE A 225 3.54 -14.24 17.89
C ILE A 225 3.05 -12.98 18.62
N THR A 226 2.23 -12.15 17.96
CA THR A 226 1.46 -11.06 18.57
C THR A 226 0.00 -11.12 18.12
N SER A 227 -0.88 -10.40 18.82
CA SER A 227 -2.13 -9.89 18.22
C SER A 227 -1.82 -8.77 17.22
N ASP A 228 -2.84 -8.33 16.49
CA ASP A 228 -2.88 -7.08 15.73
C ASP A 228 -2.42 -5.87 16.58
N ILE A 229 -1.45 -5.10 16.09
CA ILE A 229 -0.85 -3.93 16.75
C ILE A 229 -1.14 -2.68 15.90
N ALA A 230 -1.99 -1.79 16.41
CA ALA A 230 -2.28 -0.51 15.76
C ALA A 230 -1.01 0.37 15.65
N GLN A 231 -0.74 0.88 14.45
CA GLN A 231 0.39 1.79 14.15
C GLN A 231 -0.06 3.26 14.04
N GLY A 232 -1.36 3.51 13.93
CA GLY A 232 -1.95 4.84 13.67
C GLY A 232 -2.46 4.96 12.23
N ASN A 233 -3.31 5.96 11.96
CA ASN A 233 -3.96 6.17 10.65
C ASN A 233 -4.48 4.87 10.01
N ALA A 234 -5.32 4.12 10.74
CA ALA A 234 -5.88 2.81 10.33
C ALA A 234 -4.88 1.71 9.91
N TRP A 235 -3.57 1.91 10.04
CA TRP A 235 -2.57 0.88 9.84
C TRP A 235 -2.43 -0.02 11.07
N TYR A 236 -2.26 -1.32 10.81
CA TYR A 236 -1.99 -2.37 11.78
C TYR A 236 -0.79 -3.21 11.33
N ARG A 237 -0.09 -3.79 12.30
CA ARG A 237 0.94 -4.82 12.09
C ARG A 237 0.62 -6.05 12.92
N GLN A 238 0.80 -7.24 12.40
CA GLN A 238 0.86 -8.47 13.19
C GLN A 238 2.16 -9.22 12.90
N ASP A 239 2.83 -9.64 13.97
CA ASP A 239 4.10 -10.36 13.89
C ASP A 239 3.84 -11.87 13.91
N PHE A 240 4.52 -12.59 13.02
CA PHE A 240 4.48 -14.04 12.87
C PHE A 240 5.89 -14.64 13.05
N GLN A 241 5.99 -15.97 13.17
CA GLN A 241 7.27 -16.66 13.38
C GLN A 241 8.28 -16.46 12.23
N GLY A 242 7.82 -16.30 10.99
CA GLY A 242 8.65 -16.17 9.79
C GLY A 242 8.52 -14.85 9.03
N GLY A 243 7.84 -13.84 9.58
CA GLY A 243 7.65 -12.54 8.92
C GLY A 243 6.61 -11.65 9.61
N HIS A 244 6.26 -10.56 8.95
CA HIS A 244 5.34 -9.54 9.46
C HIS A 244 4.22 -9.31 8.45
N VAL A 245 2.98 -9.18 8.91
CA VAL A 245 1.86 -8.74 8.08
C VAL A 245 1.49 -7.31 8.46
N TYR A 246 1.31 -6.45 7.46
CA TYR A 246 0.80 -5.09 7.61
C TYR A 246 -0.52 -4.95 6.85
N THR A 247 -1.49 -4.26 7.44
CA THR A 247 -2.77 -3.96 6.79
C THR A 247 -3.21 -2.52 7.06
N HIS A 248 -3.80 -1.88 6.06
CA HIS A 248 -4.48 -0.60 6.19
C HIS A 248 -5.99 -0.85 6.14
N ASN A 249 -6.66 -0.75 7.29
CA ASN A 249 -8.07 -1.12 7.43
C ASN A 249 -9.01 0.08 7.17
N ALA A 250 -8.66 0.89 6.16
CA ALA A 250 -9.44 2.02 5.65
C ALA A 250 -9.06 2.25 4.17
N LEU A 251 -9.83 3.05 3.42
CA LEU A 251 -9.49 3.34 2.03
C LEU A 251 -8.34 4.37 1.94
N PRO A 252 -7.33 4.18 1.07
CA PRO A 252 -7.11 3.03 0.18
C PRO A 252 -6.65 1.79 0.96
N ALA A 253 -7.39 0.69 0.86
CA ALA A 253 -7.09 -0.52 1.63
C ALA A 253 -5.87 -1.25 1.06
N SER A 254 -5.07 -1.86 1.94
CA SER A 254 -3.86 -2.58 1.56
C SER A 254 -3.55 -3.72 2.53
N GLN A 255 -2.99 -4.81 2.01
CA GLN A 255 -2.68 -6.04 2.73
C GLN A 255 -1.36 -6.64 2.18
N ALA A 256 -0.34 -6.73 3.03
CA ALA A 256 1.00 -7.14 2.62
C ALA A 256 1.76 -7.92 3.71
N SER A 257 2.54 -8.94 3.34
CA SER A 257 3.59 -9.51 4.20
C SER A 257 5.01 -9.13 3.76
N ILE A 258 5.90 -9.04 4.73
CA ILE A 258 7.30 -8.66 4.53
C ILE A 258 8.20 -9.44 5.51
N GLN A 259 9.35 -9.92 5.03
CA GLN A 259 10.27 -10.77 5.78
C GLN A 259 11.72 -10.62 5.31
N GLY A 260 12.64 -11.29 6.03
CA GLY A 260 14.02 -11.51 5.60
C GLY A 260 14.78 -10.25 5.23
N ALA A 261 15.64 -10.36 4.21
CA ALA A 261 16.54 -9.27 3.81
C ALA A 261 15.80 -8.02 3.32
N ILE A 262 14.57 -8.14 2.81
CA ILE A 262 13.76 -6.98 2.40
C ILE A 262 13.18 -6.27 3.63
N PHE A 263 12.71 -7.03 4.64
CA PHE A 263 12.33 -6.46 5.93
C PHE A 263 13.51 -5.78 6.63
N ASP A 264 14.66 -6.46 6.75
CA ASP A 264 15.88 -5.92 7.37
C ASP A 264 16.32 -4.61 6.69
N LYS A 265 16.24 -4.57 5.35
CA LYS A 265 16.54 -3.36 4.57
C LYS A 265 15.56 -2.23 4.86
N TRP A 266 14.26 -2.51 4.81
CA TRP A 266 13.23 -1.52 5.11
C TRP A 266 13.33 -0.98 6.55
N GLN A 267 13.59 -1.84 7.53
CA GLN A 267 13.88 -1.44 8.92
C GLN A 267 15.09 -0.52 9.01
N SER A 268 16.18 -0.82 8.27
CA SER A 268 17.37 0.05 8.23
C SER A 268 17.12 1.45 7.65
N MET A 269 16.04 1.63 6.87
CA MET A 269 15.61 2.89 6.29
C MET A 269 14.58 3.65 7.14
N GLY A 270 14.29 3.19 8.37
CA GLY A 270 13.29 3.80 9.26
C GLY A 270 11.88 3.17 9.15
N ALA A 271 11.76 2.04 8.46
CA ALA A 271 10.51 1.28 8.30
C ALA A 271 9.34 2.17 7.80
N GLN A 272 8.16 2.04 8.40
CA GLN A 272 6.97 2.81 8.05
C GLN A 272 7.05 4.31 8.36
N THR A 273 8.06 4.75 9.10
CA THR A 273 8.36 6.18 9.27
C THR A 273 9.34 6.68 8.21
N GLY A 274 10.06 5.78 7.55
CA GLY A 274 11.01 6.05 6.48
C GLY A 274 10.35 6.35 5.14
N GLU A 275 11.21 6.67 4.18
CA GLU A 275 10.85 7.30 2.90
C GLU A 275 9.90 6.45 2.03
N LEU A 276 10.02 5.13 2.11
CA LEU A 276 9.20 4.18 1.34
C LEU A 276 7.75 4.08 1.83
N GLY A 277 7.46 4.48 3.08
CA GLY A 277 6.17 4.21 3.73
C GLY A 277 5.98 2.73 4.09
N TYR A 278 4.73 2.28 4.16
CA TYR A 278 4.35 0.89 4.41
C TYR A 278 4.52 -0.01 3.18
N PRO A 279 4.70 -1.34 3.35
CA PRO A 279 4.59 -2.29 2.25
C PRO A 279 3.14 -2.38 1.76
N VAL A 280 2.96 -2.44 0.44
CA VAL A 280 1.66 -2.52 -0.25
C VAL A 280 1.55 -3.72 -1.20
N SER A 281 2.65 -4.44 -1.40
CA SER A 281 2.66 -5.83 -1.87
C SER A 281 3.37 -6.73 -0.88
N ASP A 282 3.04 -8.01 -0.94
CA ASP A 282 3.88 -9.10 -0.43
C ASP A 282 5.23 -9.19 -1.15
N GLU A 283 6.13 -10.02 -0.61
CA GLU A 283 7.39 -10.39 -1.27
C GLU A 283 7.10 -11.26 -2.51
N LEU A 284 7.07 -10.61 -3.68
CA LEU A 284 6.91 -11.25 -4.98
C LEU A 284 8.27 -11.74 -5.49
N THR A 285 8.24 -12.69 -6.42
CA THR A 285 9.44 -13.23 -7.10
C THR A 285 9.49 -12.67 -8.52
N THR A 286 10.68 -12.25 -8.98
CA THR A 286 10.83 -11.72 -10.35
C THR A 286 10.60 -12.81 -11.40
N PRO A 287 10.17 -12.49 -12.64
CA PRO A 287 9.80 -13.49 -13.64
C PRO A 287 10.93 -14.39 -14.14
N ASP A 288 12.19 -14.08 -13.83
CA ASP A 288 13.36 -14.92 -14.06
C ASP A 288 13.62 -15.94 -12.93
N GLY A 289 12.94 -15.81 -11.79
CA GLY A 289 13.10 -16.64 -10.60
C GLY A 289 14.35 -16.35 -9.77
N VAL A 290 15.12 -15.29 -10.08
CA VAL A 290 16.40 -14.99 -9.41
C VAL A 290 16.23 -14.03 -8.24
N GLY A 291 15.40 -12.99 -8.43
CA GLY A 291 15.19 -11.92 -7.46
C GLY A 291 13.83 -11.98 -6.76
N ARG A 292 13.69 -11.12 -5.75
CA ARG A 292 12.45 -10.87 -5.01
C ARG A 292 12.25 -9.38 -4.79
N TYR A 293 11.00 -8.95 -4.61
CA TYR A 293 10.70 -7.56 -4.28
C TYR A 293 9.42 -7.40 -3.45
N ASN A 294 9.39 -6.35 -2.63
CA ASN A 294 8.15 -5.76 -2.12
C ASN A 294 7.95 -4.39 -2.76
N VAL A 295 6.69 -4.06 -3.09
CA VAL A 295 6.24 -2.70 -3.40
C VAL A 295 5.81 -2.02 -2.11
N PHE A 296 6.08 -0.72 -1.99
CA PHE A 296 5.77 0.15 -0.86
C PHE A 296 5.04 1.40 -1.35
N GLU A 297 4.45 2.18 -0.44
CA GLU A 297 3.66 3.39 -0.78
C GLU A 297 4.41 4.42 -1.65
N ASN A 298 5.75 4.51 -1.54
CA ASN A 298 6.57 5.47 -2.32
C ASN A 298 7.68 4.83 -3.16
N GLY A 299 7.73 3.49 -3.29
CA GLY A 299 8.80 2.84 -4.05
C GLY A 299 8.83 1.31 -3.96
N MET A 300 9.98 0.71 -4.23
CA MET A 300 10.20 -0.73 -4.18
C MET A 300 11.52 -1.07 -3.48
N ILE A 301 11.63 -2.27 -2.90
CA ILE A 301 12.91 -2.87 -2.53
C ILE A 301 13.07 -4.16 -3.33
N TYR A 302 14.17 -4.29 -4.07
CA TYR A 302 14.55 -5.52 -4.76
C TYR A 302 15.69 -6.19 -4.02
N TRP A 303 15.65 -7.53 -3.95
CA TRP A 303 16.70 -8.39 -3.43
C TRP A 303 17.14 -9.43 -4.46
N THR A 304 18.44 -9.69 -4.52
CA THR A 304 19.00 -10.90 -5.16
C THR A 304 20.07 -11.55 -4.27
N PRO A 305 20.37 -12.85 -4.45
CA PRO A 305 21.50 -13.50 -3.79
C PRO A 305 22.87 -12.86 -4.08
N GLN A 306 23.00 -12.10 -5.17
CA GLN A 306 24.26 -11.52 -5.64
C GLN A 306 24.44 -10.07 -5.17
N THR A 307 23.35 -9.29 -5.11
CA THR A 307 23.40 -7.84 -4.80
C THR A 307 22.98 -7.52 -3.37
N GLY A 308 22.17 -8.36 -2.73
CA GLY A 308 21.48 -8.00 -1.48
C GLY A 308 20.23 -7.16 -1.75
N ALA A 309 19.68 -6.53 -0.70
CA ALA A 309 18.44 -5.77 -0.76
C ALA A 309 18.71 -4.26 -0.92
N HIS A 310 18.16 -3.65 -1.98
CA HIS A 310 18.34 -2.24 -2.34
C HIS A 310 17.00 -1.58 -2.65
N ALA A 311 16.83 -0.34 -2.19
CA ALA A 311 15.63 0.44 -2.47
C ALA A 311 15.74 1.17 -3.81
N VAL A 312 14.68 1.12 -4.62
CA VAL A 312 14.52 1.90 -5.85
C VAL A 312 13.24 2.71 -5.72
N GLN A 313 13.34 4.04 -5.79
CA GLN A 313 12.22 4.95 -5.55
C GLN A 313 12.31 6.20 -6.44
N GLY A 314 11.27 7.04 -6.40
CA GLY A 314 11.27 8.35 -7.03
C GLY A 314 11.60 8.37 -8.53
N ALA A 315 12.38 9.36 -8.95
CA ALA A 315 12.72 9.57 -10.36
C ALA A 315 13.48 8.40 -11.01
N ILE A 316 14.35 7.72 -10.25
CA ILE A 316 15.09 6.53 -10.73
C ILE A 316 14.11 5.38 -11.00
N LEU A 317 13.15 5.14 -10.08
CA LEU A 317 12.13 4.10 -10.26
C LEU A 317 11.26 4.35 -11.50
N SER A 318 10.81 5.59 -11.71
CA SER A 318 10.02 5.94 -12.90
C SER A 318 10.77 5.70 -14.21
N GLU A 319 12.08 5.95 -14.25
CA GLU A 319 12.89 5.68 -15.45
C GLU A 319 13.19 4.19 -15.63
N TRP A 320 13.65 3.51 -14.57
CA TRP A 320 13.95 2.09 -14.61
C TRP A 320 12.72 1.26 -14.98
N GLY A 321 11.54 1.64 -14.47
CA GLY A 321 10.26 1.05 -14.85
C GLY A 321 9.91 1.22 -16.33
N LYS A 322 10.07 2.44 -16.88
CA LYS A 322 9.92 2.69 -18.33
C LYS A 322 10.87 1.87 -19.21
N ASN A 323 12.06 1.55 -18.70
CA ASN A 323 13.04 0.72 -19.39
C ASN A 323 12.79 -0.81 -19.22
N GLY A 324 11.80 -1.21 -18.44
CA GLY A 324 11.41 -2.61 -18.22
C GLY A 324 11.93 -3.25 -16.93
N TYR A 325 12.24 -2.47 -15.90
CA TYR A 325 12.69 -2.94 -14.58
C TYR A 325 13.89 -3.90 -14.65
N GLU A 326 13.87 -5.04 -13.95
CA GLU A 326 14.95 -6.02 -13.94
C GLU A 326 15.16 -6.73 -15.29
N LYS A 327 14.19 -6.65 -16.20
CA LYS A 327 14.31 -7.15 -17.59
C LYS A 327 15.01 -6.14 -18.53
N SER A 328 15.25 -4.91 -18.07
CA SER A 328 15.97 -3.89 -18.82
C SER A 328 17.47 -4.23 -18.94
N ASN A 329 18.17 -3.51 -19.82
CA ASN A 329 19.63 -3.61 -19.92
C ASN A 329 20.38 -3.14 -18.65
N PHE A 330 19.71 -2.50 -17.69
CA PHE A 330 20.28 -2.17 -16.37
C PHE A 330 20.25 -3.39 -15.42
N GLY A 331 19.27 -4.29 -15.57
CA GLY A 331 19.05 -5.41 -14.66
C GLY A 331 18.72 -4.96 -13.24
N PHE A 332 19.20 -5.70 -12.24
CA PHE A 332 18.92 -5.49 -10.82
C PHE A 332 19.74 -4.35 -10.19
N PRO A 333 19.21 -3.64 -9.17
CA PRO A 333 19.98 -2.66 -8.40
C PRO A 333 21.11 -3.32 -7.59
N THR A 334 22.22 -2.59 -7.49
CA THR A 334 23.46 -2.97 -6.79
C THR A 334 23.87 -2.00 -5.69
N SER A 335 23.20 -0.85 -5.63
CA SER A 335 23.24 0.16 -4.57
C SER A 335 21.84 0.68 -4.31
N ASP A 336 21.63 1.36 -3.19
CA ASP A 336 20.55 2.35 -3.10
C ASP A 336 20.89 3.59 -3.94
N GLU A 337 19.94 4.51 -4.04
CA GLU A 337 20.11 5.85 -4.60
C GLU A 337 20.95 6.76 -3.67
N TYR A 338 21.92 7.47 -4.23
CA TYR A 338 22.88 8.34 -3.52
C TYR A 338 23.20 9.62 -4.32
N LEU A 339 23.85 10.62 -3.69
CA LEU A 339 24.43 11.76 -4.42
C LEU A 339 25.85 11.47 -4.89
N ASP A 340 26.11 11.64 -6.18
CA ASP A 340 27.46 11.53 -6.74
C ASP A 340 28.34 12.77 -6.45
N SER A 341 29.58 12.75 -6.94
CA SER A 341 30.54 13.85 -6.78
C SER A 341 30.12 15.16 -7.44
N GLU A 342 29.15 15.13 -8.35
CA GLU A 342 28.57 16.29 -9.01
C GLU A 342 27.19 16.66 -8.44
N SER A 343 26.82 16.07 -7.30
CA SER A 343 25.53 16.24 -6.62
C SER A 343 24.31 15.83 -7.45
N ASP A 344 24.45 14.83 -8.34
CA ASP A 344 23.31 14.19 -8.98
C ASP A 344 22.80 12.98 -8.21
N ILE A 345 21.49 12.77 -8.30
CA ILE A 345 20.80 11.58 -7.85
C ILE A 345 21.21 10.42 -8.75
N THR A 346 21.86 9.42 -8.16
CA THR A 346 22.55 8.34 -8.87
C THR A 346 22.23 6.99 -8.23
N GLN A 347 22.05 5.94 -9.02
CA GLN A 347 21.91 4.57 -8.53
C GLN A 347 22.57 3.57 -9.49
N GLU A 348 23.37 2.64 -8.96
CA GLU A 348 24.08 1.63 -9.73
C GLU A 348 23.25 0.35 -9.88
N PHE A 349 23.14 -0.15 -11.11
CA PHE A 349 22.50 -1.41 -11.45
C PHE A 349 23.50 -2.36 -12.14
N SER A 350 23.18 -3.65 -12.18
CA SER A 350 24.06 -4.73 -12.64
C SER A 350 24.61 -4.56 -14.07
N GLY A 351 23.90 -3.84 -14.95
CA GLY A 351 24.29 -3.52 -16.32
C GLY A 351 24.66 -2.05 -16.57
N GLY A 352 24.59 -1.18 -15.56
CA GLY A 352 24.97 0.24 -15.69
C GLY A 352 24.34 1.17 -14.65
N THR A 353 24.77 2.43 -14.63
CA THR A 353 24.23 3.47 -13.74
C THR A 353 23.00 4.16 -14.33
N LEU A 354 22.01 4.47 -13.50
CA LEU A 354 21.03 5.53 -13.78
C LEU A 354 21.40 6.80 -12.98
N ARG A 355 21.39 7.95 -13.67
CA ARG A 355 21.57 9.30 -13.08
C ARG A 355 20.42 10.17 -13.52
N VAL A 356 19.86 10.98 -12.62
CA VAL A 356 18.69 11.81 -12.98
C VAL A 356 19.02 12.79 -14.10
N ARG A 357 20.24 13.37 -14.18
CA ARG A 357 20.63 14.19 -15.35
C ARG A 357 20.54 13.45 -16.69
N ASP A 358 20.73 12.13 -16.70
CA ASP A 358 20.95 11.37 -17.93
C ASP A 358 19.66 11.08 -18.70
N PHE A 359 18.51 11.03 -18.02
CA PHE A 359 17.19 10.82 -18.62
C PHE A 359 16.26 12.05 -18.51
N VAL A 360 16.64 13.05 -17.71
CA VAL A 360 15.93 14.34 -17.66
C VAL A 360 16.45 15.32 -18.75
N LYS A 361 17.52 14.97 -19.48
CA LYS A 361 18.25 15.77 -20.50
C LYS A 361 17.40 16.78 -21.31
N GLY A 362 17.49 18.04 -20.89
CA GLY A 362 17.02 19.19 -21.67
C GLY A 362 17.93 19.46 -22.87
N ASP A 363 17.32 19.89 -23.98
CA ASP A 363 18.05 20.48 -25.10
C ASP A 363 18.57 21.88 -24.66
N GLU A 364 19.64 22.36 -25.31
CA GLU A 364 20.54 23.47 -24.88
C GLU A 364 19.84 24.68 -24.22
N GLY A 365 19.58 24.62 -22.90
CA GLY A 365 18.59 25.51 -22.26
C GLY A 365 18.75 25.87 -20.78
N THR A 366 19.87 25.53 -20.12
CA THR A 366 20.17 25.96 -18.74
C THR A 366 20.58 27.44 -18.66
N THR A 367 19.62 28.34 -18.84
CA THR A 367 19.85 29.78 -18.70
C THR A 367 19.88 30.19 -17.23
N PHE A 368 21.07 30.53 -16.72
CA PHE A 368 21.23 31.21 -15.43
C PHE A 368 20.66 32.63 -15.51
N SER A 369 19.46 32.83 -15.00
CA SER A 369 18.90 34.17 -14.79
C SER A 369 19.14 34.62 -13.36
N ASN A 370 19.86 35.74 -13.17
CA ASN A 370 20.16 36.34 -11.87
C ASN A 370 20.75 35.36 -10.81
N GLY A 371 21.50 34.36 -11.24
CA GLY A 371 22.15 33.38 -10.36
C GLY A 371 21.28 32.21 -9.90
N LYS A 372 20.04 32.08 -10.37
CA LYS A 372 19.18 30.92 -10.12
C LYS A 372 19.12 29.96 -11.31
N LEU A 373 18.98 28.67 -11.01
CA LEU A 373 18.69 27.61 -11.97
C LEU A 373 17.23 27.68 -12.43
N VAL A 374 17.01 27.58 -13.74
CA VAL A 374 15.69 27.41 -14.35
C VAL A 374 15.64 26.02 -14.97
N ASP A 375 14.85 25.13 -14.36
CA ASP A 375 14.86 23.71 -14.70
C ASP A 375 13.80 23.36 -15.76
N ASN A 376 14.17 23.58 -17.03
CA ASN A 376 13.38 23.14 -18.20
C ASN A 376 13.52 21.63 -18.46
N THR A 377 14.63 21.05 -17.99
CA THR A 377 14.99 19.64 -17.89
C THR A 377 13.81 18.82 -17.31
N LEU A 378 13.33 19.17 -16.12
CA LEU A 378 12.18 18.54 -15.45
C LEU A 378 10.91 18.56 -16.31
N ILE A 379 10.63 19.68 -16.99
CA ILE A 379 9.43 19.84 -17.83
C ILE A 379 9.46 18.87 -19.03
N LYS A 380 10.64 18.54 -19.55
CA LYS A 380 10.82 17.53 -20.60
C LYS A 380 10.68 16.11 -20.07
N PHE A 381 11.28 15.79 -18.92
CA PHE A 381 11.08 14.48 -18.28
C PHE A 381 9.61 14.17 -18.02
N ILE A 382 8.85 15.12 -17.45
CA ILE A 382 7.43 14.91 -17.15
C ILE A 382 6.60 14.69 -18.43
N ARG A 383 6.94 15.40 -19.51
CA ARG A 383 6.34 15.23 -20.83
C ARG A 383 6.56 13.81 -21.35
N ASP A 384 7.80 13.38 -21.37
CA ASP A 384 8.22 12.14 -22.03
C ASP A 384 7.92 10.91 -21.17
N ALA A 385 7.85 11.06 -19.84
CA ALA A 385 7.53 9.99 -18.89
C ALA A 385 6.02 9.76 -18.68
N TYR A 386 5.18 10.81 -18.78
CA TYR A 386 3.74 10.74 -18.44
C TYR A 386 2.81 11.23 -19.57
N GLY A 387 3.35 11.44 -20.78
CA GLY A 387 2.57 11.82 -21.97
C GLY A 387 1.97 13.22 -21.94
N VAL A 388 2.49 14.10 -21.07
CA VAL A 388 1.94 15.45 -20.88
C VAL A 388 2.68 16.46 -21.77
N ASP A 389 2.13 16.73 -22.95
CA ASP A 389 2.66 17.78 -23.84
C ASP A 389 2.54 19.17 -23.19
N LEU A 390 3.65 19.63 -22.60
CA LEU A 390 3.70 20.72 -21.62
C LEU A 390 3.96 22.11 -22.21
N LEU A 391 4.68 22.19 -23.32
CA LEU A 391 5.09 23.45 -23.92
C LEU A 391 5.25 23.34 -25.44
N ARG A 392 4.44 24.12 -26.16
CA ARG A 392 5.03 25.06 -27.13
C ARG A 392 5.87 26.08 -26.37
N GLU A 393 6.99 26.51 -26.92
CA GLU A 393 7.99 27.39 -26.29
C GLU A 393 7.51 28.85 -26.16
N ILE A 394 6.40 29.03 -25.45
CA ILE A 394 5.83 30.31 -25.10
C ILE A 394 6.44 30.72 -23.76
N GLN A 395 7.67 31.24 -23.80
CA GLN A 395 8.16 32.10 -22.70
C GLN A 395 7.19 33.28 -22.61
N LEU A 396 6.33 33.26 -21.60
CA LEU A 396 5.41 34.35 -21.30
C LEU A 396 6.10 35.31 -20.34
N ASP A 397 6.46 36.50 -20.83
CA ASP A 397 6.92 37.61 -19.97
C ASP A 397 5.75 38.11 -19.12
N LEU A 398 5.56 37.48 -17.95
CA LEU A 398 4.51 37.85 -17.00
C LEU A 398 4.84 39.23 -16.39
N PRO A 399 3.89 40.18 -16.40
CA PRO A 399 4.14 41.51 -15.85
C PRO A 399 4.38 41.44 -14.33
N VAL A 400 5.64 41.62 -13.92
CA VAL A 400 6.05 41.66 -12.51
C VAL A 400 5.50 42.92 -11.85
N VAL A 401 4.40 42.78 -11.11
CA VAL A 401 3.84 43.85 -10.28
C VAL A 401 4.77 44.11 -9.10
N GLN A 402 5.70 45.06 -9.24
CA GLN A 402 6.51 45.52 -8.12
C GLN A 402 5.67 46.39 -7.17
N SER A 403 5.23 45.80 -6.06
CA SER A 403 4.89 46.52 -4.84
C SER A 403 5.78 46.00 -3.69
N GLY A 404 5.98 46.81 -2.65
CA GLY A 404 7.12 46.63 -1.73
C GLY A 404 7.27 45.22 -1.16
N HIS A 405 8.35 44.52 -1.55
CA HIS A 405 8.70 43.15 -1.13
C HIS A 405 7.73 42.02 -1.53
N GLN A 406 6.74 42.27 -2.38
CA GLN A 406 5.87 41.22 -2.96
C GLN A 406 5.77 41.39 -4.48
N ALA A 407 6.25 40.37 -5.20
CA ALA A 407 6.37 40.35 -6.65
C ALA A 407 5.68 39.11 -7.21
N TYR A 408 4.34 39.17 -7.29
CA TYR A 408 3.49 38.10 -7.79
C TYR A 408 2.54 38.63 -8.88
N PRO A 409 2.44 38.00 -10.06
CA PRO A 409 1.26 38.18 -10.92
C PRO A 409 -0.03 37.78 -10.17
N PRO A 410 -1.19 38.37 -10.53
CA PRO A 410 -2.43 38.30 -9.73
C PRO A 410 -2.94 36.87 -9.55
N GLU A 411 -3.48 36.59 -8.36
CA GLU A 411 -3.85 35.24 -7.91
C GLU A 411 -5.00 34.59 -8.72
N ASN A 412 -5.83 35.38 -9.38
CA ASN A 412 -6.89 34.92 -10.29
C ASN A 412 -7.20 36.02 -11.33
N GLY A 413 -7.54 35.61 -12.56
CA GLY A 413 -8.10 36.49 -13.61
C GLY A 413 -7.25 36.65 -14.87
N THR A 414 -7.67 37.56 -15.76
CA THR A 414 -7.07 37.76 -17.09
C THR A 414 -5.65 38.32 -17.00
N VAL A 415 -4.67 37.61 -17.57
CA VAL A 415 -3.33 38.10 -17.83
C VAL A 415 -3.10 38.19 -19.34
N VAL A 416 -2.41 39.25 -19.75
CA VAL A 416 -1.82 39.40 -21.08
C VAL A 416 -0.30 39.42 -20.88
N ALA A 417 0.40 38.54 -21.58
CA ALA A 417 1.85 38.53 -21.68
C ALA A 417 2.24 38.42 -23.16
N THR A 418 3.51 38.53 -23.49
CA THR A 418 4.04 38.32 -24.85
C THR A 418 4.71 36.97 -24.97
N ASP A 419 4.54 36.31 -26.12
CA ASP A 419 5.33 35.12 -26.48
C ASP A 419 6.74 35.49 -26.96
N SER A 420 7.57 34.46 -27.17
CA SER A 420 8.96 34.57 -27.65
C SER A 420 9.12 35.21 -29.05
N SER A 421 8.02 35.41 -29.79
CA SER A 421 7.99 36.17 -31.05
C SER A 421 7.53 37.64 -30.88
N GLY A 422 7.30 38.07 -29.64
CA GLY A 422 6.80 39.40 -29.28
C GLY A 422 5.29 39.58 -29.49
N LYS A 423 4.56 38.50 -29.76
CA LYS A 423 3.12 38.54 -30.03
C LYS A 423 2.33 38.46 -28.72
N PRO A 424 1.30 39.31 -28.52
CA PRO A 424 0.50 39.30 -27.30
C PRO A 424 -0.36 38.03 -27.21
N TYR A 425 -0.41 37.47 -26.01
CA TYR A 425 -1.05 36.21 -25.67
C TYR A 425 -1.86 36.38 -24.37
N THR A 426 -3.13 36.00 -24.40
CA THR A 426 -4.09 36.24 -23.31
C THR A 426 -4.60 34.93 -22.72
N PHE A 427 -4.62 34.83 -21.39
CA PHE A 427 -5.08 33.66 -20.64
C PHE A 427 -5.69 34.05 -19.29
N GLN A 428 -6.35 33.11 -18.63
CA GLN A 428 -6.85 33.26 -17.26
C GLN A 428 -5.91 32.55 -16.28
N ILE A 429 -5.40 33.25 -15.26
CA ILE A 429 -4.88 32.59 -14.06
C ILE A 429 -6.07 32.07 -13.25
N LYS A 430 -5.98 30.83 -12.78
CA LYS A 430 -6.89 30.22 -11.81
C LYS A 430 -6.11 29.61 -10.65
N SER A 431 -6.58 29.83 -9.42
CA SER A 431 -6.32 28.91 -8.31
C SER A 431 -7.40 29.01 -7.23
N PRO A 432 -7.88 27.88 -6.66
CA PRO A 432 -8.71 27.86 -5.47
C PRO A 432 -7.91 28.12 -4.17
N ILE A 433 -6.57 28.07 -4.20
CA ILE A 433 -5.70 28.26 -3.04
C ILE A 433 -4.83 29.50 -3.27
N SER A 434 -5.08 30.57 -2.52
CA SER A 434 -4.30 31.81 -2.56
C SER A 434 -2.90 31.64 -1.93
N ILE A 435 -2.01 32.60 -2.19
CA ILE A 435 -0.71 32.66 -1.53
C ILE A 435 -0.94 33.07 -0.06
N SER A 436 -0.28 32.37 0.86
CA SER A 436 -0.36 32.69 2.28
C SER A 436 0.21 34.08 2.56
N SER A 437 -0.56 34.97 3.18
CA SER A 437 -0.11 36.34 3.52
C SER A 437 1.03 36.40 4.54
N LYS A 438 1.40 35.26 5.12
CA LYS A 438 2.59 35.08 6.00
C LYS A 438 3.85 34.68 5.23
N TYR A 439 3.73 34.27 3.97
CA TYR A 439 4.85 33.82 3.14
C TYR A 439 5.62 35.00 2.55
N VAL A 440 6.95 34.94 2.62
CA VAL A 440 7.86 35.96 2.12
C VAL A 440 8.90 35.29 1.24
N TYR A 441 8.73 35.39 -0.08
CA TYR A 441 9.73 34.93 -1.04
C TYR A 441 10.98 35.82 -0.97
N ASN A 442 12.12 35.24 -0.57
CA ASN A 442 13.40 35.94 -0.45
C ASN A 442 14.51 35.18 -1.21
N PRO A 443 14.57 35.27 -2.55
CA PRO A 443 15.46 34.45 -3.39
C PRO A 443 16.95 34.68 -3.17
N ASN A 444 17.31 35.83 -2.59
CA ASN A 444 18.67 36.36 -2.58
C ASN A 444 19.13 36.72 -1.15
N GLY A 445 18.52 36.09 -0.13
CA GLY A 445 18.80 36.37 1.28
C GLY A 445 20.19 35.90 1.75
N VAL A 446 20.77 36.60 2.73
CA VAL A 446 22.09 36.27 3.31
C VAL A 446 22.09 34.89 4.00
N ASN A 447 20.95 34.47 4.54
CA ASN A 447 20.60 33.07 4.68
C ASN A 447 19.48 32.79 3.68
N PRO A 448 19.72 32.01 2.61
CA PRO A 448 18.64 31.30 1.93
C PRO A 448 18.17 30.20 2.90
N THR A 449 17.16 30.54 3.72
CA THR A 449 16.39 29.55 4.46
C THR A 449 15.77 28.54 3.48
N LEU A 450 15.34 27.38 3.96
CA LEU A 450 14.96 26.21 3.15
C LEU A 450 13.69 26.39 2.27
N HIS A 451 13.26 27.63 2.03
CA HIS A 451 11.92 28.06 1.62
C HIS A 451 11.87 28.49 0.13
N ASP A 452 12.61 27.78 -0.73
CA ASP A 452 12.93 28.26 -2.09
C ASP A 452 12.71 27.17 -3.17
N TYR A 453 12.02 26.07 -2.81
CA TYR A 453 11.60 25.02 -3.74
C TYR A 453 10.47 25.48 -4.68
N CYS A 454 9.66 26.41 -4.19
CA CYS A 454 8.40 26.80 -4.80
C CYS A 454 8.48 28.03 -5.71
N THR A 455 9.71 28.46 -6.03
CA THR A 455 9.97 29.79 -6.61
C THR A 455 10.97 29.79 -7.77
N ALA A 456 11.46 28.61 -8.17
CA ALA A 456 11.96 28.36 -9.53
C ALA A 456 10.78 28.31 -10.52
N PRO A 457 10.96 28.52 -11.85
CA PRO A 457 9.81 28.71 -12.74
C PRO A 457 8.94 27.47 -13.02
N SER A 458 9.51 26.26 -13.00
CA SER A 458 8.89 25.08 -13.60
C SER A 458 7.54 24.63 -13.03
N PRO A 459 7.24 24.74 -11.72
CA PRO A 459 5.93 24.36 -11.19
C PRO A 459 4.95 25.54 -11.01
N GLN A 460 5.33 26.80 -11.22
CA GLN A 460 4.49 27.94 -10.80
C GLN A 460 3.15 28.03 -11.56
N PHE A 461 3.15 27.66 -12.84
CA PHE A 461 1.96 27.62 -13.68
C PHE A 461 1.97 26.38 -14.59
N TRP A 462 0.96 25.51 -14.49
CA TRP A 462 0.64 24.57 -15.58
C TRP A 462 -0.33 25.27 -16.54
N PHE A 463 -0.19 25.08 -17.85
CA PHE A 463 -0.94 25.83 -18.86
C PHE A 463 -1.59 24.94 -19.93
N ASP A 464 -2.85 25.22 -20.26
CA ASP A 464 -3.61 24.53 -21.32
C ASP A 464 -3.91 25.49 -22.49
N ASP A 465 -3.17 25.30 -23.58
CA ASP A 465 -3.27 26.08 -24.83
C ASP A 465 -4.65 25.97 -25.50
N LYS A 466 -5.49 24.98 -25.14
CA LYS A 466 -6.87 24.84 -25.64
C LYS A 466 -7.88 25.64 -24.82
N THR A 467 -7.79 25.59 -23.49
CA THR A 467 -8.73 26.29 -22.59
C THR A 467 -8.31 27.72 -22.25
N LYS A 468 -7.05 28.10 -22.53
CA LYS A 468 -6.44 29.40 -22.16
C LYS A 468 -6.49 29.67 -20.66
N ILE A 469 -6.31 28.63 -19.86
CA ILE A 469 -6.25 28.69 -18.39
C ILE A 469 -4.85 28.26 -17.95
N ALA A 470 -4.30 28.98 -16.97
CA ALA A 470 -3.11 28.62 -16.21
C ALA A 470 -3.48 28.30 -14.76
N ALA A 471 -3.17 27.10 -14.28
CA ALA A 471 -3.31 26.71 -12.88
C ALA A 471 -2.14 27.27 -12.08
N ASP A 472 -2.43 28.12 -11.11
CA ASP A 472 -1.44 28.75 -10.23
C ASP A 472 -1.19 27.90 -8.97
N LEU A 473 -0.04 27.25 -8.96
CA LEU A 473 0.38 26.30 -7.95
C LEU A 473 1.20 26.95 -6.82
N ARG A 474 1.42 28.28 -6.86
CA ARG A 474 2.18 29.05 -5.86
C ARG A 474 1.49 29.11 -4.50
N GLY A 475 0.16 29.02 -4.48
CA GLY A 475 -0.65 28.98 -3.26
C GLY A 475 -0.28 27.80 -2.34
N PRO A 476 -0.54 26.54 -2.76
CA PRO A 476 -0.12 25.33 -2.02
C PRO A 476 1.35 25.35 -1.62
N CYS A 477 2.20 25.78 -2.55
CA CYS A 477 3.62 25.99 -2.36
C CYS A 477 3.97 26.88 -1.15
N SER A 478 3.29 28.02 -1.02
CA SER A 478 3.50 28.92 0.13
C SER A 478 3.08 28.33 1.47
N TYR A 479 2.14 27.38 1.50
CA TYR A 479 1.78 26.63 2.71
C TYR A 479 2.79 25.53 3.04
N HIS A 480 3.38 24.89 2.03
CA HIS A 480 4.44 23.89 2.19
C HIS A 480 5.72 24.49 2.79
N ASP A 481 6.24 25.57 2.22
CA ASP A 481 7.42 26.28 2.76
C ASP A 481 7.18 26.74 4.22
N LEU A 482 5.97 27.22 4.53
CA LEU A 482 5.58 27.58 5.91
C LEU A 482 5.47 26.36 6.84
N CYS A 483 4.98 25.22 6.35
CA CYS A 483 4.92 23.96 7.11
C CYS A 483 6.33 23.46 7.47
N TYR A 484 7.28 23.51 6.52
CA TYR A 484 8.68 23.20 6.75
C TYR A 484 9.40 24.17 7.69
N GLY A 485 8.99 25.45 7.70
CA GLY A 485 9.54 26.48 8.58
C GLY A 485 8.96 26.51 10.00
N LEU A 486 7.83 25.84 10.25
CA LEU A 486 7.16 25.82 11.56
C LEU A 486 7.53 24.63 12.43
N ASN A 487 7.91 23.48 11.84
CA ASN A 487 8.28 22.28 12.60
C ASN A 487 9.81 22.19 12.79
N PRO A 488 10.31 22.13 14.04
CA PRO A 488 11.75 22.05 14.33
C PRO A 488 12.31 20.61 14.22
N ASP A 489 11.46 19.62 13.94
CA ASP A 489 11.79 18.20 13.94
C ASP A 489 12.71 17.78 12.76
N ASN A 490 13.13 16.51 12.74
CA ASN A 490 13.98 15.98 11.68
C ASN A 490 13.31 16.06 10.28
N TYR A 491 14.09 15.83 9.22
CA TYR A 491 13.58 15.92 7.85
C TYR A 491 12.37 15.00 7.63
N THR A 492 12.46 13.74 8.08
CA THR A 492 11.42 12.71 7.98
C THR A 492 10.09 13.11 8.61
N ALA A 493 10.08 13.74 9.79
CA ALA A 493 8.86 14.22 10.42
C ALA A 493 8.21 15.39 9.64
N ARG A 494 9.02 16.21 8.96
CA ARG A 494 8.54 17.31 8.11
C ARG A 494 8.03 16.81 6.77
N SER A 495 8.74 15.89 6.09
CA SER A 495 8.30 15.34 4.81
C SER A 495 6.95 14.66 4.94
N ASN A 496 6.82 13.75 5.92
CA ASN A 496 5.62 12.94 6.11
C ASN A 496 4.38 13.78 6.48
N LEU A 497 4.54 14.99 7.01
CA LEU A 497 3.44 15.93 7.30
C LEU A 497 3.15 16.89 6.14
N CYS A 498 4.19 17.49 5.57
CA CYS A 498 4.07 18.65 4.68
C CYS A 498 4.02 18.26 3.19
N ASP A 499 4.72 17.21 2.77
CA ASP A 499 4.83 16.84 1.35
C ASP A 499 3.52 16.24 0.81
N PRO A 500 2.82 15.30 1.49
CA PRO A 500 1.50 14.82 1.06
C PRO A 500 0.45 15.95 0.98
N ALA A 501 0.58 16.99 1.81
CA ALA A 501 -0.28 18.16 1.74
C ALA A 501 -0.03 18.98 0.47
N LEU A 502 1.24 19.26 0.12
CA LEU A 502 1.60 19.92 -1.13
C LEU A 502 1.07 19.15 -2.35
N ARG A 503 1.28 17.83 -2.40
CA ARG A 503 0.82 16.98 -3.50
C ARG A 503 -0.70 17.07 -3.69
N ARG A 504 -1.46 16.81 -2.62
CA ARG A 504 -2.93 16.90 -2.61
C ARG A 504 -3.43 18.28 -3.06
N ASP A 505 -2.82 19.35 -2.55
CA ASP A 505 -3.28 20.70 -2.79
C ASP A 505 -2.95 21.16 -4.22
N TRP A 506 -1.82 20.72 -4.81
CA TRP A 506 -1.58 20.85 -6.25
C TRP A 506 -2.60 20.08 -7.10
N GLN A 507 -2.91 18.82 -6.77
CA GLN A 507 -3.95 18.05 -7.47
C GLN A 507 -5.33 18.74 -7.39
N TYR A 508 -5.63 19.38 -6.27
CA TYR A 508 -6.86 20.16 -6.09
C TYR A 508 -6.87 21.42 -6.96
N VAL A 509 -5.79 22.20 -6.99
CA VAL A 509 -5.67 23.35 -7.91
C VAL A 509 -5.87 22.91 -9.36
N CYS A 510 -5.29 21.78 -9.78
CA CYS A 510 -5.52 21.21 -11.11
C CYS A 510 -7.00 20.88 -11.39
N ARG A 511 -7.72 20.33 -10.41
CA ARG A 511 -9.13 19.93 -10.52
C ARG A 511 -10.09 21.12 -10.64
N GLU A 512 -9.87 22.19 -9.88
CA GLU A 512 -10.74 23.39 -9.94
C GLU A 512 -10.36 24.32 -11.11
N SER A 513 -9.10 24.26 -11.55
CA SER A 513 -8.65 25.01 -12.72
C SER A 513 -9.22 24.44 -14.01
N TYR A 514 -9.22 23.11 -14.16
CA TYR A 514 -9.58 22.41 -15.38
C TYR A 514 -10.66 21.36 -15.18
N ASN A 515 -11.62 21.32 -16.12
CA ASN A 515 -12.62 20.26 -16.17
C ASN A 515 -12.00 18.98 -16.78
N SER A 516 -12.33 18.63 -18.01
CA SER A 516 -11.82 17.40 -18.66
C SER A 516 -10.31 17.37 -18.94
N SER A 517 -9.59 18.50 -18.85
CA SER A 517 -8.12 18.52 -18.94
C SER A 517 -7.41 18.12 -17.64
N PHE A 518 -8.10 17.98 -16.50
CA PHE A 518 -7.45 17.88 -15.18
C PHE A 518 -6.45 16.72 -15.06
N THR A 519 -6.69 15.58 -15.71
CA THR A 519 -5.81 14.39 -15.65
C THR A 519 -4.39 14.70 -16.11
N ARG A 520 -4.22 15.62 -17.07
CA ARG A 520 -2.91 16.05 -17.58
C ARG A 520 -2.18 16.96 -16.59
N CYS A 521 -2.90 17.89 -15.97
CA CYS A 521 -2.38 18.74 -14.90
C CYS A 521 -2.01 17.88 -13.67
N ARG A 522 -2.86 16.92 -13.30
CA ARG A 522 -2.64 15.94 -12.22
C ARG A 522 -1.33 15.17 -12.44
N GLY A 523 -1.21 14.50 -13.59
CA GLY A 523 0.01 13.78 -13.96
C GLY A 523 1.26 14.68 -13.93
N PHE A 524 1.14 15.95 -14.37
CA PHE A 524 2.25 16.90 -14.25
C PHE A 524 2.66 17.17 -12.80
N VAL A 525 1.72 17.53 -11.91
CA VAL A 525 2.05 17.90 -10.53
C VAL A 525 2.55 16.71 -9.71
N ASP A 526 2.03 15.51 -9.97
CA ASP A 526 2.50 14.27 -9.34
C ASP A 526 3.94 13.94 -9.74
N SER A 527 4.28 14.17 -11.01
CA SER A 527 5.63 13.93 -11.53
C SER A 527 6.64 14.99 -11.07
N ALA A 528 6.22 16.26 -11.05
CA ALA A 528 7.03 17.36 -10.49
C ALA A 528 7.30 17.13 -9.01
N TYR A 529 6.27 16.73 -8.25
CA TYR A 529 6.38 16.32 -6.85
C TYR A 529 7.41 15.19 -6.67
N THR A 530 7.29 14.10 -7.44
CA THR A 530 8.19 12.94 -7.34
C THR A 530 9.67 13.31 -7.54
N VAL A 531 10.00 14.14 -8.54
CA VAL A 531 11.40 14.56 -8.77
C VAL A 531 11.86 15.59 -7.71
N MET A 532 11.01 16.54 -7.33
CA MET A 532 11.35 17.55 -6.30
C MET A 532 11.57 16.90 -4.92
N HIS A 533 10.72 15.94 -4.54
CA HIS A 533 10.85 15.13 -3.33
C HIS A 533 12.15 14.32 -3.36
N SER A 534 12.44 13.62 -4.47
CA SER A 534 13.71 12.89 -4.65
C SER A 534 14.92 13.80 -4.41
N TYR A 535 14.93 15.00 -4.99
CA TYR A 535 16.04 15.95 -4.82
C TYR A 535 16.14 16.59 -3.42
N GLN A 536 15.02 16.77 -2.71
CA GLN A 536 15.06 17.15 -1.28
C GLN A 536 15.71 16.05 -0.43
N ARG A 537 15.33 14.80 -0.71
CA ARG A 537 15.72 13.60 0.03
C ARG A 537 17.24 13.47 0.16
N VAL A 538 17.92 13.25 -0.96
CA VAL A 538 19.36 12.94 -0.97
C VAL A 538 20.22 14.17 -0.63
N LYS A 539 19.72 15.39 -0.86
CA LYS A 539 20.35 16.65 -0.44
C LYS A 539 20.34 16.86 1.07
N ASN A 540 19.33 16.34 1.77
CA ASN A 540 19.22 16.39 3.22
C ASN A 540 19.91 15.22 3.93
N MET A 541 20.14 14.08 3.24
CA MET A 541 20.98 12.98 3.78
C MET A 541 22.45 13.39 4.04
N ASN A 542 22.96 14.39 3.31
CA ASN A 542 24.33 14.90 3.41
C ASN A 542 24.46 16.13 4.34
N ARG A 543 23.63 16.24 5.40
CA ARG A 543 23.61 17.37 6.35
C ARG A 543 23.46 16.93 7.81
#